data_AF-A0A1F9MDB2-F1
#
_entry.id   AF-A0A1F9MDB2-F1
#
_cell.length_a   1.000
_cell.length_b   1.000
_cell.length_c   1.000
_cell.angle_alpha   90.00
_cell.angle_beta   90.00
_cell.angle_gamma   90.00
#
_symmetry.space_group_name_H-M   'P 1'
#
loop_
_entity.id
_entity.type
_entity.pdbx_description
1 polymer ?
#
loop_
_entity_poly.entity_id
_entity_poly.type
_entity_poly.pdbx_seq_one_letter_code
_entity_poly.pdbx_strand_id
1 'polypeptide(L)'
;MRPALVFGLILCLLLALDGVLFVDGLIRRKAEDATSAKLEVVTSGLGLTDLAVATEARYTRHPAVSDAMAPFMDHPGAIEHFPTGTFWLLPQR
;
A
#
# COMPACT_ATOMS: atom_id res chain seq x y z
N MET A 1 36.42 -2.82 -15.65
CA MET A 1 36.10 -2.91 -14.20
C MET A 1 35.91 -4.38 -13.84
N ARG A 2 36.35 -4.83 -12.66
CA ARG A 2 36.12 -6.23 -12.24
C ARG A 2 34.61 -6.44 -12.08
N PRO A 3 34.01 -7.53 -12.62
CA PRO A 3 32.56 -7.73 -12.58
C PRO A 3 32.00 -7.73 -11.15
N ALA A 4 32.77 -8.23 -10.17
CA ALA A 4 32.42 -8.19 -8.76
C ALA A 4 32.24 -6.77 -8.20
N LEU A 5 33.01 -5.79 -8.70
CA LEU A 5 32.89 -4.39 -8.26
C LEU A 5 31.61 -3.76 -8.79
N VAL A 6 31.27 -4.02 -10.06
CA VAL A 6 30.01 -3.56 -10.66
C VAL A 6 28.81 -4.15 -9.92
N PHE A 7 28.82 -5.45 -9.64
CA PHE A 7 27.80 -6.10 -8.84
C PHE A 7 27.68 -5.49 -7.44
N GLY A 8 28.80 -5.27 -6.76
CA GLY A 8 28.82 -4.63 -5.43
C GLY A 8 28.22 -3.23 -5.44
N LEU A 9 28.53 -2.40 -6.45
CA LEU A 9 27.95 -1.06 -6.58
C LEU A 9 26.43 -1.11 -6.82
N ILE A 10 25.96 -2.01 -7.68
CA ILE A 10 24.52 -2.20 -7.93
C ILE A 10 23.82 -2.63 -6.64
N LEU A 11 24.40 -3.59 -5.90
CA LEU A 11 23.82 -4.05 -4.64
C LEU A 11 23.75 -2.93 -3.60
N CYS A 12 24.83 -2.14 -3.45
CA CYS A 12 24.84 -0.98 -2.54
C CYS A 12 23.77 0.05 -2.93
N LEU A 13 23.60 0.32 -4.23
CA LEU A 13 22.56 1.23 -4.72
C LEU A 13 21.15 0.72 -4.38
N LEU A 14 20.89 -0.56 -4.62
CA LEU A 14 19.58 -1.18 -4.31
C LEU A 14 19.28 -1.14 -2.81
N LEU A 15 20.27 -1.44 -1.96
CA LEU A 15 20.12 -1.36 -0.50
C LEU A 15 19.89 0.08 -0.02
N ALA A 16 20.55 1.06 -0.64
CA ALA A 16 20.31 2.47 -0.32
C ALA A 16 18.89 2.89 -0.70
N LEU A 17 18.39 2.47 -1.87
CA LEU A 17 17.03 2.74 -2.31
C LEU A 17 15.99 2.08 -1.39
N ASP A 18 16.19 0.81 -1.03
CA ASP A 18 15.34 0.09 -0.09
C ASP A 18 15.31 0.78 1.28
N GLY A 19 16.47 1.20 1.79
CA GLY A 19 16.56 1.96 3.05
C GLY A 19 15.79 3.28 3.02
N VAL A 20 15.83 4.02 1.91
CA VAL A 20 15.04 5.26 1.74
C VAL A 20 13.54 4.95 1.75
N LEU A 21 13.10 3.94 0.99
CA LEU A 21 11.71 3.52 0.93
C LEU A 21 11.21 3.03 2.30
N PHE A 22 12.04 2.31 3.05
CA PHE A 22 11.72 1.84 4.39
C PHE A 22 11.52 2.99 5.37
N VAL A 23 12.40 4.00 5.36
CA VAL A 23 12.27 5.19 6.21
C VAL A 23 11.03 6.00 5.84
N ASP A 24 10.74 6.19 4.55
CA ASP A 24 9.50 6.84 4.10
C ASP A 24 8.26 6.07 4.60
N GLY A 25 8.27 4.74 4.51
CA GLY A 25 7.21 3.89 5.05
C GLY A 25 7.01 4.04 6.56
N LEU A 26 8.08 4.13 7.35
CA LEU A 26 7.99 4.38 8.79
C LEU A 26 7.39 5.74 9.12
N ILE A 27 7.76 6.79 8.36
CA ILE A 27 7.22 8.14 8.55
C ILE A 27 5.73 8.18 8.22
N ARG A 28 5.32 7.54 7.11
CA ARG A 28 3.91 7.49 6.68
C ARG A 28 3.02 6.70 7.63
N ARG A 29 3.50 5.57 8.17
CA ARG A 29 2.74 4.78 9.17
C ARG A 29 2.30 5.64 10.36
N LYS A 30 3.19 6.49 10.88
CA LYS A 30 2.86 7.38 12.00
C LYS A 30 1.78 8.42 11.64
N ALA A 31 1.75 8.88 10.38
CA ALA A 31 0.69 9.77 9.91
C ALA A 31 -0.64 9.02 9.71
N GLU A 32 -0.59 7.75 9.31
CA GLU A 32 -1.75 6.88 9.12
C GLU A 32 -2.40 6.43 10.44
N ASP A 33 -1.65 6.35 11.55
CA ASP A 33 -2.18 5.99 12.87
C ASP A 33 -3.35 6.89 13.30
N ALA A 34 -3.26 8.20 13.04
CA ALA A 34 -4.32 9.16 13.36
C ALA A 34 -5.59 8.95 12.52
N THR A 35 -5.43 8.50 11.28
CA THR A 35 -6.55 8.15 10.39
C THR A 35 -7.16 6.80 10.79
N SER A 36 -6.33 5.85 11.22
CA SER A 36 -6.75 4.53 11.67
C SER A 36 -7.69 4.60 12.87
N ALA A 37 -7.39 5.46 13.86
CA ALA A 37 -8.27 5.66 15.01
C ALA A 37 -9.67 6.19 14.62
N LYS A 38 -9.76 7.05 13.60
CA LYS A 38 -11.05 7.53 13.08
C LYS A 38 -11.82 6.43 12.36
N LEU A 39 -11.13 5.63 11.57
CA LEU A 39 -11.71 4.49 10.86
C LEU A 39 -12.24 3.44 11.84
N GLU A 40 -11.53 3.19 12.95
CA GLU A 40 -11.99 2.26 14.00
C GLU A 40 -13.32 2.70 14.62
N VAL A 41 -13.50 3.99 14.91
CA VAL A 41 -14.78 4.51 15.45
C VAL A 41 -15.92 4.29 14.46
N VAL A 42 -15.69 4.57 13.18
CA VAL A 42 -16.72 4.41 12.13
C VAL A 42 -17.06 2.94 11.92
N THR A 43 -16.05 2.08 11.80
CA THR A 43 -16.23 0.66 11.53
C THR A 43 -16.90 -0.05 12.69
N SER A 44 -16.52 0.28 13.94
CA SER A 44 -17.21 -0.17 15.15
C SER A 44 -18.67 0.26 15.19
N GLY A 45 -18.97 1.53 14.86
CA GLY A 45 -20.35 2.03 14.81
C GLY A 45 -21.22 1.36 13.75
N LEU A 46 -20.62 0.83 12.68
CA LEU A 46 -21.29 0.11 11.60
C LEU A 46 -21.26 -1.42 11.75
N GLY A 47 -20.58 -1.96 12.76
CA GLY A 47 -20.37 -3.40 12.92
C GLY A 47 -19.51 -4.02 11.82
N LEU A 48 -18.61 -3.23 11.20
CA LEU A 48 -17.68 -3.65 10.17
C LEU A 48 -16.31 -3.94 10.78
N THR A 49 -15.57 -4.87 10.19
CA THR A 49 -14.21 -5.20 10.64
C THR A 49 -13.14 -4.24 10.07
N ASP A 50 -13.40 -3.61 8.93
CA ASP A 50 -12.72 -2.40 8.43
C ASP A 50 -13.59 -1.66 7.39
N LEU A 51 -13.03 -0.60 6.77
CA LEU A 51 -13.70 0.20 5.75
C LEU A 51 -13.39 -0.33 4.34
N ALA A 52 -14.39 -0.92 3.67
CA ALA A 52 -14.35 -1.19 2.23
C ALA A 52 -14.88 0.02 1.45
N VAL A 53 -14.08 0.57 0.53
CA VAL A 53 -14.49 1.71 -0.32
C VAL A 53 -15.45 1.23 -1.43
N ALA A 54 -15.21 0.03 -1.96
CA ALA A 54 -16.11 -0.65 -2.87
C ALA A 54 -15.93 -2.18 -2.82
N THR A 55 -16.91 -2.93 -3.31
CA THR A 55 -16.90 -4.41 -3.27
C THR A 55 -16.36 -5.05 -4.54
N GLU A 56 -16.05 -4.28 -5.58
CA GLU A 56 -15.64 -4.83 -6.88
C GLU A 56 -14.11 -4.94 -6.98
N ALA A 57 -13.37 -3.87 -7.28
CA ALA A 57 -11.92 -3.93 -7.44
C ALA A 57 -11.22 -4.36 -6.16
N ARG A 58 -10.29 -5.32 -6.30
CA ARG A 58 -9.74 -6.10 -5.18
C ARG A 58 -9.03 -5.25 -4.14
N TYR A 59 -8.29 -4.23 -4.57
CA TYR A 59 -7.61 -3.27 -3.69
C TYR A 59 -8.52 -2.19 -3.08
N THR A 60 -9.80 -2.14 -3.47
CA THR A 60 -10.82 -1.21 -2.91
C THR A 60 -11.76 -1.87 -1.90
N ARG A 61 -11.65 -3.20 -1.74
CA ARG A 61 -12.37 -4.02 -0.76
C ARG A 61 -11.76 -3.86 0.64
N HIS A 62 -12.22 -4.70 1.54
CA HIS A 62 -11.84 -4.80 2.96
C HIS A 62 -10.35 -5.20 3.12
N PRO A 63 -9.44 -4.27 3.51
CA PRO A 63 -8.01 -4.59 3.68
C PRO A 63 -7.70 -5.80 4.58
N ALA A 64 -8.52 -6.08 5.60
CA ALA A 64 -8.35 -7.23 6.49
C ALA A 64 -8.53 -8.59 5.78
N VAL A 65 -9.05 -8.59 4.56
CA VAL A 65 -9.22 -9.78 3.72
C VAL A 65 -8.20 -9.81 2.56
N SER A 66 -7.33 -8.80 2.47
CA SER A 66 -6.24 -8.76 1.48
C SER A 66 -5.09 -9.69 1.85
N ASP A 67 -4.41 -10.22 0.85
CA ASP A 67 -3.20 -11.05 1.02
C ASP A 67 -2.04 -10.19 1.54
N ALA A 68 -1.38 -10.60 2.63
CA ALA A 68 -0.25 -9.87 3.20
C ALA A 68 0.97 -9.78 2.25
N MET A 69 1.16 -10.77 1.38
CA MET A 69 2.25 -10.81 0.38
C MET A 69 1.89 -10.06 -0.90
N ALA A 70 0.60 -9.83 -1.16
CA ALA A 70 0.11 -9.10 -2.32
C ALA A 70 -1.10 -8.23 -1.93
N PRO A 71 -0.93 -7.18 -1.11
CA PRO A 71 -2.04 -6.45 -0.48
C PRO A 71 -3.00 -5.80 -1.48
N PHE A 72 -2.52 -5.48 -2.67
CA PHE A 72 -3.35 -4.94 -3.75
C PHE A 72 -3.78 -6.02 -4.75
N MET A 73 -3.00 -7.11 -4.86
CA MET A 73 -3.06 -8.20 -5.86
C MET A 73 -2.99 -7.72 -7.32
N ASP A 74 -3.84 -6.76 -7.67
CA ASP A 74 -3.79 -5.94 -8.87
C ASP A 74 -3.27 -4.56 -8.51
N HIS A 75 -2.44 -3.96 -9.37
CA HIS A 75 -2.03 -2.58 -9.15
C HIS A 75 -3.25 -1.67 -9.30
N PRO A 76 -3.35 -0.58 -8.53
CA PRO A 76 -4.38 0.42 -8.77
C PRO A 76 -4.42 0.77 -10.26
N GLY A 77 -5.60 0.96 -10.87
CA GLY A 77 -5.68 1.40 -12.27
C GLY A 77 -5.27 0.34 -13.29
N ALA A 78 -5.24 -0.93 -12.88
CA ALA A 78 -5.11 -2.06 -13.79
C ALA A 78 -6.26 -2.05 -14.81
N ILE A 79 -5.97 -2.51 -16.03
CA ILE A 79 -6.99 -2.70 -17.05
C ILE A 79 -7.80 -3.94 -16.66
N GLU A 80 -8.94 -3.68 -16.05
CA GLU A 80 -9.82 -4.71 -15.51
C GLU A 80 -11.28 -4.31 -15.73
N HIS A 81 -12.21 -5.19 -15.36
CA HIS A 81 -13.62 -5.05 -15.77
C HIS A 81 -14.47 -4.32 -14.72
N PHE A 82 -13.97 -4.16 -13.49
CA PHE A 82 -14.63 -3.46 -12.43
C PHE A 82 -14.41 -1.95 -12.56
N PRO A 83 -15.47 -1.12 -12.61
CA PRO A 83 -15.36 0.33 -12.68
C PRO A 83 -14.51 0.93 -11.55
N THR A 84 -14.63 0.38 -10.35
CA THR A 84 -13.89 0.80 -9.15
C THR A 84 -12.38 0.54 -9.25
N GLY A 85 -11.92 -0.25 -10.23
CA GLY A 85 -10.52 -0.39 -10.61
C GLY A 85 -9.90 0.90 -11.16
N THR A 86 -10.71 1.93 -11.40
CA THR A 86 -10.22 3.28 -11.76
C THR A 86 -9.96 4.14 -10.52
N PHE A 87 -10.31 3.69 -9.31
CA PHE A 87 -10.02 4.46 -8.10
C PHE A 87 -8.51 4.52 -7.87
N TRP A 88 -7.92 5.65 -8.22
CA TRP A 88 -6.60 6.09 -7.78
C TRP A 88 -6.80 7.23 -6.79
N LEU A 89 -6.59 6.94 -5.50
CA LEU A 89 -6.39 7.99 -4.52
C LEU A 89 -4.98 8.54 -4.72
N LEU A 90 -4.86 9.75 -5.29
CA LEU A 90 -3.63 10.51 -5.13
C LEU A 90 -3.43 10.76 -3.62
N PRO A 91 -2.21 10.59 -3.08
CA PRO A 91 -1.91 10.95 -1.70
C PRO A 91 -2.37 12.39 -1.46
N GLN A 92 -3.33 12.56 -0.56
CA GLN A 92 -3.71 13.91 -0.12
C GLN A 92 -2.60 14.39 0.80
N ARG A 93 -2.00 15.53 0.44
CA ARG A 93 -0.90 16.16 1.18
C ARG A 93 -1.29 16.51 2.60
#